data_AF-V6IFR8-F1
#
_entry.id   AF-V6IFR8-F1
#
_cell.length_a   1.000
_cell.length_b   1.000
_cell.length_c   1.000
_cell.angle_alpha   90.00
_cell.angle_beta   90.00
_cell.angle_gamma   90.00
#
_symmetry.space_group_name_H-M   'P 1'
#
loop_
_entity.id
_entity.type
_entity.pdbx_description
1 polymer ?
#
loop_
_entity_poly.entity_id
_entity_poly.type
_entity_poly.pdbx_seq_one_letter_code
_entity_poly.pdbx_strand_id
1 'polypeptide(L)' 'MEDELREIISSLPEPEKSIILLKEINNYTLEKTSQALNISSRTVSRKLLKALDLLREELERKKVVL' A
#
# COMPACT_ATOMS: atom_id res chain seq x y z
N MET A 1 0.76 10.93 -14.30
CA MET A 1 1.65 10.33 -13.28
C MET A 1 0.91 9.98 -11.99
N GLU A 2 0.17 10.90 -11.36
CA GLU A 2 -0.58 10.55 -10.13
C GLU A 2 -1.72 9.52 -10.36
N ASP A 3 -2.41 9.60 -11.50
CA ASP A 3 -3.56 8.73 -11.77
C ASP A 3 -3.15 7.27 -12.02
N GLU A 4 -2.03 7.02 -12.71
CA GLU A 4 -1.50 5.67 -12.93
C GLU A 4 -1.10 4.99 -11.62
N LEU A 5 -0.44 5.73 -10.72
CA LEU A 5 -0.06 5.19 -9.41
C LEU A 5 -1.32 4.86 -8.59
N ARG A 6 -2.34 5.71 -8.63
CA ARG A 6 -3.63 5.45 -7.97
C ARG A 6 -4.33 4.23 -8.55
N GLU A 7 -4.33 4.06 -9.87
CA GLU A 7 -4.90 2.87 -10.50
C GLU A 7 -4.17 1.60 -10.06
N ILE A 8 -2.83 1.62 -10.01
CA ILE A 8 -2.04 0.47 -9.57
C ILE A 8 -2.29 0.17 -8.09
N ILE A 9 -2.34 1.20 -7.23
CA ILE A 9 -2.70 1.00 -5.82
C ILE A 9 -4.12 0.44 -5.72
N SER A 10 -5.04 0.87 -6.59
CA SER A 10 -6.43 0.41 -6.57
C SER A 10 -6.60 -1.06 -6.94
N SER A 11 -5.66 -1.63 -7.73
CA SER A 11 -5.65 -3.04 -8.12
C SER A 11 -4.99 -3.96 -7.09
N LEU A 12 -4.36 -3.42 -6.05
CA LEU A 12 -3.79 -4.22 -4.96
C LEU A 12 -4.89 -4.88 -4.10
N PRO A 13 -4.62 -6.07 -3.54
CA PRO A 13 -5.55 -6.74 -2.64
C PRO A 13 -5.69 -6.02 -1.30
N GLU A 14 -6.85 -6.19 -0.65
CA GLU A 14 -7.02 -5.77 0.74
C GLU A 14 -6.43 -6.81 1.70
N PRO A 15 -5.82 -6.38 2.83
CA PRO A 15 -5.70 -5.00 3.33
C PRO A 15 -4.46 -4.23 2.84
N GLU A 16 -3.62 -4.81 1.97
CA GLU A 16 -2.37 -4.22 1.49
C GLU A 16 -2.60 -2.87 0.77
N LYS A 17 -3.66 -2.78 -0.04
CA LYS A 17 -4.13 -1.53 -0.65
C LYS A 17 -4.41 -0.44 0.39
N SER A 18 -5.25 -0.73 1.39
CA SER A 18 -5.59 0.24 2.43
C SER A 18 -4.35 0.70 3.20
N ILE A 19 -3.39 -0.19 3.45
CA ILE A 19 -2.15 0.15 4.14
C ILE A 19 -1.30 1.15 3.34
N ILE A 20 -1.11 0.93 2.03
CA ILE A 20 -0.37 1.88 1.18
C ILE A 20 -1.11 3.20 1.08
N LEU A 21 -2.43 3.18 0.88
CA LEU A 21 -3.23 4.39 0.78
C LEU A 21 -3.10 5.25 2.05
N LEU A 22 -3.27 4.64 3.22
CA LEU A 22 -3.19 5.36 4.49
C LEU A 22 -1.78 5.89 4.75
N LYS A 23 -0.75 5.12 4.44
CA LYS A 23 0.63 5.49 4.73
C LYS A 23 1.20 6.51 3.75
N GLU A 24 1.02 6.29 2.45
CA GLU A 24 1.69 7.08 1.40
C GLU A 24 0.83 8.23 0.89
N ILE A 25 -0.50 8.12 0.95
CA ILE A 25 -1.41 9.20 0.51
C ILE A 25 -1.87 10.04 1.70
N ASN A 26 -2.20 9.42 2.83
CA ASN A 26 -2.69 10.14 4.02
C ASN A 26 -1.59 10.44 5.06
N ASN A 27 -0.34 10.04 4.80
CA ASN A 27 0.81 10.20 5.71
C ASN A 27 0.58 9.64 7.13
N TYR A 28 -0.18 8.54 7.24
CA TYR A 28 -0.43 7.92 8.55
C TYR A 28 0.84 7.22 9.07
N THR A 29 1.06 7.35 10.38
CA THR A 29 2.05 6.54 11.09
C THR A 29 1.58 5.09 11.16
N LEU A 30 2.50 4.16 11.42
CA LEU A 30 2.15 2.74 11.62
C LEU A 30 1.07 2.55 12.69
N GLU A 31 1.10 3.36 13.75
CA GLU A 31 0.11 3.34 14.83
C GLU A 31 -1.25 3.85 14.40
N LYS A 32 -1.31 4.95 13.65
CA LYS A 32 -2.59 5.45 13.11
C LYS A 32 -3.20 4.46 12.11
N THR A 33 -2.37 3.87 11.26
CA THR A 33 -2.81 2.83 10.32
C THR A 33 -3.30 1.58 11.05
N SER A 34 -2.63 1.17 12.13
CA SER A 34 -3.03 0.01 12.93
C SER A 34 -4.38 0.22 13.62
N GLN A 35 -4.60 1.42 14.18
CA GLN A 35 -5.88 1.83 14.73
C GLN A 35 -6.98 1.89 13.66
N ALA A 36 -6.70 2.52 12.51
CA ALA A 36 -7.68 2.67 11.43
C ALA A 36 -8.13 1.33 10.83
N LEU A 37 -7.20 0.37 10.73
CA LEU A 37 -7.48 -0.96 10.18
C LEU A 37 -7.84 -2.00 11.25
N ASN A 38 -7.88 -1.61 12.52
CA ASN A 38 -8.15 -2.48 13.66
C ASN A 38 -7.28 -3.76 13.66
N ILE A 39 -5.99 -3.61 13.39
CA ILE A 39 -5.00 -4.71 13.39
C ILE A 39 -3.75 -4.28 14.16
N SER A 40 -2.94 -5.23 14.63
CA SER A 40 -1.72 -4.88 15.38
C SER A 40 -0.71 -4.14 14.50
N SER A 41 0.06 -3.20 15.09
CA SER A 41 1.14 -2.51 14.37
C SER A 41 2.18 -3.48 13.78
N ARG A 42 2.42 -4.63 14.42
CA ARG A 42 3.26 -5.70 13.88
C ARG A 42 2.67 -6.30 12.59
N THR A 43 1.35 -6.49 12.56
CA THR A 43 0.61 -6.95 11.39
C THR A 43 0.67 -5.90 10.28
N VAL A 44 0.50 -4.62 10.60
CA VAL A 44 0.66 -3.51 9.64
C VAL A 44 2.06 -3.54 9.02
N SER A 45 3.13 -3.61 9.81
CA SER A 45 4.50 -3.63 9.26
C SER A 45 4.75 -4.81 8.32
N ARG A 46 4.31 -6.02 8.69
CA ARG A 46 4.45 -7.19 7.81
C ARG A 46 3.65 -7.04 6.53
N LYS A 47 2.44 -6.51 6.62
CA LYS A 47 1.57 -6.32 5.44
C LYS A 47 2.02 -5.16 4.59
N LEU A 48 2.61 -4.11 5.16
CA LEU A 48 3.20 -3.01 4.43
C LEU A 48 4.36 -3.49 3.54
N LEU A 49 5.24 -4.33 4.08
CA LEU A 49 6.30 -4.95 3.28
C LEU A 49 5.71 -5.70 2.09
N LYS A 50 4.72 -6.57 2.34
CA LYS A 50 4.02 -7.31 1.29
C LYS A 50 3.31 -6.39 0.29
N ALA A 51 2.73 -5.29 0.75
CA ALA A 51 2.06 -4.31 -0.09
C ALA A 51 3.06 -3.63 -1.03
N LEU A 52 4.24 -3.27 -0.53
CA LEU A 52 5.31 -2.69 -1.34
C LEU A 52 5.87 -3.69 -2.36
N ASP A 53 6.01 -4.96 -1.98
CA ASP A 53 6.43 -6.02 -2.91
C ASP A 53 5.40 -6.19 -4.04
N LEU A 54 4.11 -6.28 -3.71
CA LEU A 54 3.03 -6.35 -4.70
C LEU A 54 2.98 -5.09 -5.58
N LEU A 55 3.17 -3.91 -4.99
CA LEU A 55 3.21 -2.67 -5.75
C LEU A 55 4.35 -2.68 -6.78
N ARG A 56 5.53 -3.18 -6.40
CA ARG A 56 6.66 -3.35 -7.33
C ARG A 56 6.34 -4.34 -8.44
N GLU A 57 5.78 -5.50 -8.11
CA GLU A 57 5.39 -6.50 -9.11
C GLU A 57 4.38 -5.93 -10.12
N GLU A 58 3.37 -5.19 -9.64
CA GLU A 58 2.38 -4.57 -10.52
C GLU A 58 2.97 -3.47 -11.41
N LEU A 59 3.90 -2.66 -10.88
CA LEU A 59 4.63 -1.66 -11.65
C LEU A 59 5.48 -2.30 -12.75
N GLU A 60 6.19 -3.39 -12.43
CA GLU A 60 6.97 -4.17 -13.40
C GLU A 60 6.09 -4.82 -14.47
N ARG A 61 4.95 -5.42 -14.07
CA ARG A 61 3.98 -6.00 -15.01
C ARG A 61 3.44 -4.97 -15.99
N LYS A 62 3.13 -3.77 -15.51
CA LYS A 62 2.63 -2.68 -16.35
C LYS A 62 3.73 -2.03 -17.22
N LYS A 63 4.99 -2.47 -17.12
CA LYS A 63 6.15 -1.83 -17.76
C LYS A 63 6.17 -0.32 -17.52
N VAL A 64 5.76 0.11 -16.32
CA VAL A 64 5.95 1.50 -15.91
C VAL A 64 7.45 1.65 -15.65
N VAL A 65 8.19 1.94 -16.73
CA VAL A 65 9.56 2.43 -16.63
C VAL A 65 9.40 3.85 -16.11
N LEU A 66 9.66 4.04 -14.81
CA LEU A 66 9.82 5.36 -14.19
C LEU A 66 10.90 6.16 -14.93
#